data_AF-A0A962SRG8-F1
#
_entry.id   AF-A0A962SRG8-F1
#
_cell.length_a   1.000
_cell.length_b   1.000
_cell.length_c   1.000
_cell.angle_alpha   90.00
_cell.angle_beta   90.00
_cell.angle_gamma   90.00
#
_symmetry.space_group_name_H-M   'P 1'
#
loop_
_entity.id
_entity.type
_entity.pdbx_description
1 polymer ?
#
loop_
_entity_poly.entity_id
_entity_poly.type
_entity_poly.pdbx_seq_one_letter_code
_entity_poly.pdbx_strand_id
1 'polypeptide(L)'
;MRQAIIDANNATTTDDTVIFQAGINGALQTSGGFIITDNLDIQGPGESLVINGNNAQRIFTINSGVTATLSGLQLQNGGIDNHGTLTLSNSTIQSSAWNEGNGGAIYNTGTGTLNVDNSVLSSNSAAWGGGIANDGILTITHSTLANNSAINDGGGIVNTKGTLTVSDSTLSGNSAGAWGGGVSSWSENLNANLTTIINSTLSGNSAANDGGGITNTNGSLVISNSTLSGNSAGVYGGGISSYSEDFNANLIFTISNSTLSGNSAMKGGGGISNNTTTLAISNSTLSGNSATTQGGGGINNYRATLTVTNSTLSGNSAADNGGGIANGEAPLTITNSTLSGNSAVNSGGGIVNFSGSLTLGNNLIAGNTANIGKEVYRNDGPFTSLGHNLFGENGSPGLANANPINSDLILPGPASTAIGPLADNGGPTQTHLPVAGSPAIDAGDNLLVSEALITDQRGYGPRIVNSIVDIGAVEVGATDPATTLITHYYESILRRSPEPDGLAFWQALIAEKQAQGEDVKPVFRQMANFFFFSDEYLARNTTDGEFITNLYFTFFQREPDQGGMDFWLNRLANGYGRDQAMGDFLFVPEFASFMQALGF
;
A
#
# COMPACT_ATOMS: atom_id res chain seq x y z
N MET A 1 39.57 11.00 -7.82
CA MET A 1 38.82 9.96 -7.08
C MET A 1 39.74 9.00 -6.33
N ARG A 2 40.44 8.05 -6.99
CA ARG A 2 41.26 7.03 -6.28
C ARG A 2 42.19 7.63 -5.21
N GLN A 3 42.98 8.63 -5.59
CA GLN A 3 43.91 9.27 -4.65
C GLN A 3 43.17 9.97 -3.50
N ALA A 4 42.06 10.67 -3.79
CA ALA A 4 41.27 11.34 -2.75
C ALA A 4 40.70 10.36 -1.70
N ILE A 5 40.28 9.17 -2.13
CA ILE A 5 39.82 8.11 -1.19
C ILE A 5 41.00 7.55 -0.38
N ILE A 6 42.17 7.38 -1.00
CA ILE A 6 43.39 6.96 -0.28
C ILE A 6 43.79 8.00 0.75
N ASP A 7 43.72 9.28 0.40
CA ASP A 7 44.07 10.38 1.30
C ASP A 7 43.09 10.44 2.48
N ALA A 8 41.78 10.30 2.21
CA ALA A 8 40.75 10.23 3.25
C ALA A 8 40.96 9.03 4.19
N ASN A 9 41.16 7.83 3.65
CA ASN A 9 41.44 6.63 4.45
C ASN A 9 42.68 6.74 5.37
N ASN A 10 43.60 7.66 5.09
CA ASN A 10 44.81 7.88 5.89
C ASN A 10 44.72 9.15 6.75
N ALA A 11 43.63 9.90 6.66
CA ALA A 11 43.43 11.09 7.46
C ALA A 11 43.28 10.70 8.94
N THR A 12 43.59 11.65 9.82
CA THR A 12 43.38 11.47 11.27
C THR A 12 42.11 12.17 11.75
N THR A 13 41.36 12.76 10.83
CA THR A 13 40.03 13.36 11.05
C THR A 13 38.99 12.25 11.08
N THR A 14 37.88 12.47 11.80
CA THR A 14 36.87 11.42 11.98
C THR A 14 35.85 11.33 10.86
N ASP A 15 35.76 12.34 9.97
CA ASP A 15 34.82 12.39 8.85
C ASP A 15 35.43 13.19 7.69
N ASP A 16 35.53 12.57 6.51
CA ASP A 16 36.04 13.21 5.30
C ASP A 16 34.97 13.36 4.21
N THR A 17 35.18 14.27 3.27
CA THR A 17 34.28 14.49 2.12
C THR A 17 35.05 14.57 0.81
N VAL A 18 34.63 13.77 -0.18
CA VAL A 18 35.11 13.83 -1.57
C VAL A 18 34.03 14.41 -2.45
N ILE A 19 34.28 15.61 -2.99
CA ILE A 19 33.35 16.33 -3.86
C ILE A 19 33.90 16.38 -5.28
N PHE A 20 33.08 16.03 -6.27
CA PHE A 20 33.44 16.18 -7.67
C PHE A 20 33.30 17.64 -8.11
N GLN A 21 34.31 18.15 -8.84
CA GLN A 21 34.24 19.50 -9.39
C GLN A 21 33.09 19.63 -10.40
N ALA A 22 32.45 20.79 -10.42
CA ALA A 22 31.39 21.09 -11.38
C ALA A 22 31.89 20.95 -12.83
N GLY A 23 31.03 20.42 -13.70
CA GLY A 23 31.31 20.27 -15.13
C GLY A 23 32.11 19.02 -15.52
N ILE A 24 32.41 18.11 -14.58
CA ILE A 24 32.95 16.79 -14.91
C ILE A 24 31.85 15.96 -15.59
N ASN A 25 32.14 15.48 -16.81
CA ASN A 25 31.22 14.67 -17.60
C ASN A 25 31.91 13.43 -18.19
N GLY A 26 31.13 12.42 -18.59
CA GLY A 26 31.58 11.27 -19.37
C GLY A 26 31.58 9.96 -18.58
N ALA A 27 32.54 9.08 -18.85
CA ALA A 27 32.68 7.79 -18.17
C ALA A 27 34.08 7.61 -17.59
N LEU A 28 34.16 7.25 -16.32
CA LEU A 28 35.36 6.83 -15.63
C LEU A 28 35.39 5.30 -15.54
N GLN A 29 36.23 4.65 -16.32
CA GLN A 29 36.46 3.21 -16.18
C GLN A 29 37.44 2.95 -15.04
N THR A 30 37.06 2.08 -14.09
CA THR A 30 37.92 1.73 -12.96
C THR A 30 38.84 0.56 -13.32
N SER A 31 40.10 0.63 -12.87
CA SER A 31 41.07 -0.47 -12.95
C SER A 31 41.11 -1.34 -11.69
N GLY A 32 40.31 -0.98 -10.67
CA GLY A 32 40.37 -1.48 -9.29
C GLY A 32 39.17 -0.97 -8.50
N GLY A 33 38.66 -1.74 -7.54
CA GLY A 33 37.67 -1.23 -6.58
C GLY A 33 38.22 -0.09 -5.72
N PHE A 34 37.31 0.63 -5.07
CA PHE A 34 37.59 1.63 -4.04
C PHE A 34 37.21 1.04 -2.68
N ILE A 35 38.21 0.86 -1.82
CA ILE A 35 38.00 0.36 -0.46
C ILE A 35 37.93 1.58 0.46
N ILE A 36 36.86 1.70 1.23
CA ILE A 36 36.62 2.78 2.19
C ILE A 36 36.85 2.21 3.59
N THR A 37 37.90 2.70 4.25
CA THR A 37 38.37 2.19 5.55
C THR A 37 38.21 3.18 6.69
N ASP A 38 37.80 4.41 6.38
CA ASP A 38 37.46 5.46 7.33
C ASP A 38 36.14 6.12 6.92
N ASN A 39 35.50 6.84 7.83
CA ASN A 39 34.21 7.48 7.56
C ASN A 39 34.33 8.47 6.40
N LEU A 40 33.44 8.33 5.42
CA LEU A 40 33.59 9.05 4.16
C LEU A 40 32.25 9.39 3.51
N ASP A 41 32.08 10.67 3.18
CA ASP A 41 31.03 11.15 2.28
C ASP A 41 31.60 11.37 0.86
N ILE A 42 30.97 10.76 -0.14
CA ILE A 42 31.29 10.96 -1.56
C ILE A 42 30.09 11.58 -2.26
N GLN A 43 30.29 12.81 -2.74
CA GLN A 43 29.29 13.59 -3.44
C GLN A 43 29.59 13.63 -4.94
N GLY A 44 28.89 12.77 -5.68
CA GLY A 44 28.96 12.65 -7.13
C GLY A 44 28.41 13.86 -7.87
N PRO A 45 28.78 14.04 -9.14
CA PRO A 45 28.34 15.17 -9.95
C PRO A 45 26.93 15.00 -10.54
N GLY A 46 26.17 13.99 -10.09
CA GLY A 46 24.87 13.60 -10.64
C GLY A 46 25.01 12.76 -11.91
N GLU A 47 24.07 12.91 -12.84
CA GLU A 47 23.98 12.12 -14.08
C GLU A 47 25.16 12.32 -15.05
N SER A 48 26.00 13.34 -14.82
CA SER A 48 27.02 13.74 -15.79
C SER A 48 28.18 12.75 -15.93
N LEU A 49 28.49 11.97 -14.88
CA LEU A 49 29.64 11.07 -14.83
C LEU A 49 29.22 9.66 -14.44
N VAL A 50 29.46 8.70 -15.35
CA VAL A 50 29.33 7.28 -15.07
C VAL A 50 30.64 6.70 -14.54
N ILE A 51 30.62 6.00 -13.42
CA ILE A 51 31.72 5.21 -12.91
C ILE A 51 31.48 3.75 -13.31
N ASN A 52 32.32 3.24 -14.21
CA ASN A 52 32.16 1.92 -14.81
C ASN A 52 33.16 0.92 -14.20
N GLY A 53 32.64 -0.11 -13.53
CA GLY A 53 33.42 -1.17 -12.88
C GLY A 53 33.90 -2.29 -13.80
N ASN A 54 33.49 -2.29 -15.07
CA ASN A 54 33.83 -3.27 -16.10
C ASN A 54 33.52 -4.75 -15.73
N ASN A 55 32.60 -4.98 -14.79
CA ASN A 55 32.23 -6.27 -14.18
C ASN A 55 33.43 -7.10 -13.70
N ALA A 56 34.57 -6.46 -13.43
CA ALA A 56 35.78 -7.13 -13.00
C ALA A 56 35.86 -7.28 -11.47
N GLN A 57 35.24 -6.35 -10.75
CA GLN A 57 35.23 -6.27 -9.28
C GLN A 57 34.10 -5.34 -8.81
N ARG A 58 33.84 -5.31 -7.50
CA ARG A 58 32.97 -4.30 -6.87
C ARG A 58 33.59 -2.91 -7.04
N ILE A 59 32.76 -1.91 -7.32
CA ILE A 59 33.23 -0.52 -7.43
C ILE A 59 33.60 0.01 -6.05
N PHE A 60 32.74 -0.21 -5.06
CA PHE A 60 32.99 0.19 -3.67
C PHE A 60 32.94 -0.99 -2.72
N THR A 61 33.82 -0.98 -1.73
CA THR A 61 33.78 -1.84 -0.56
C THR A 61 33.82 -0.97 0.69
N ILE A 62 32.77 -1.04 1.51
CA ILE A 62 32.69 -0.34 2.80
C ILE A 62 33.11 -1.31 3.89
N ASN A 63 34.19 -1.01 4.61
CA ASN A 63 34.69 -1.90 5.66
C ASN A 63 33.79 -1.90 6.90
N SER A 64 33.91 -2.97 7.69
CA SER A 64 33.19 -3.08 8.96
C SER A 64 33.59 -1.97 9.93
N GLY A 65 32.62 -1.42 10.65
CA GLY A 65 32.81 -0.29 11.57
C GLY A 65 32.91 1.08 10.91
N VAL A 66 32.85 1.17 9.57
CA VAL A 66 32.90 2.42 8.82
C VAL A 66 31.50 2.92 8.49
N THR A 67 31.30 4.24 8.56
CA THR A 67 30.11 4.91 8.04
C THR A 67 30.44 5.64 6.74
N ALA A 68 29.74 5.28 5.66
CA ALA A 68 29.91 5.91 4.36
C ALA A 68 28.60 6.49 3.82
N THR A 69 28.67 7.65 3.18
CA THR A 69 27.59 8.21 2.38
C THR A 69 28.04 8.29 0.93
N LEU A 70 27.24 7.75 0.04
CA LEU A 70 27.45 7.82 -1.41
C LEU A 70 26.24 8.53 -2.02
N SER A 71 26.45 9.73 -2.55
CA SER A 71 25.37 10.57 -3.07
C SER A 71 25.62 11.01 -4.51
N GLY A 72 24.58 11.11 -5.34
CA GLY A 72 24.71 11.69 -6.68
C GLY A 72 25.59 10.89 -7.65
N LEU A 73 25.73 9.57 -7.47
CA LEU A 73 26.62 8.73 -8.27
C LEU A 73 25.87 7.94 -9.35
N GLN A 74 26.51 7.73 -10.50
CA GLN A 74 26.04 6.83 -11.55
C GLN A 74 27.03 5.66 -11.68
N LEU A 75 26.64 4.48 -11.23
CA LEU A 75 27.48 3.28 -11.21
C LEU A 75 27.01 2.29 -12.29
N GLN A 76 27.94 1.78 -13.07
CA GLN A 76 27.63 0.79 -14.11
C GLN A 76 28.61 -0.38 -14.11
N ASN A 77 28.11 -1.58 -14.43
CA ASN A 77 28.92 -2.79 -14.59
C ASN A 77 29.79 -3.03 -13.34
N GLY A 78 29.22 -2.93 -12.15
CA GLY A 78 29.95 -3.07 -10.91
C GLY A 78 29.14 -2.53 -9.75
N GLY A 79 29.01 -3.35 -8.71
CA GLY A 79 28.17 -3.05 -7.56
C GLY A 79 28.96 -2.57 -6.35
N ILE A 80 28.29 -2.56 -5.20
CA ILE A 80 28.83 -2.21 -3.89
C ILE A 80 28.83 -3.46 -2.99
N ASP A 81 29.86 -3.57 -2.16
CA ASP A 81 29.93 -4.53 -1.06
C ASP A 81 29.97 -3.77 0.27
N ASN A 82 28.96 -3.96 1.12
CA ASN A 82 28.80 -3.23 2.36
C ASN A 82 28.97 -4.14 3.58
N HIS A 83 30.02 -3.91 4.36
CA HIS A 83 30.26 -4.54 5.66
C HIS A 83 30.04 -3.59 6.85
N GLY A 84 29.86 -2.29 6.58
CA GLY A 84 29.68 -1.22 7.56
C GLY A 84 28.30 -0.57 7.49
N THR A 85 28.22 0.73 7.72
CA THR A 85 26.99 1.52 7.56
C THR A 85 27.08 2.33 6.27
N LEU A 86 26.20 2.05 5.31
CA LEU A 86 26.15 2.73 4.01
C LEU A 86 24.82 3.46 3.85
N THR A 87 24.89 4.75 3.56
CA THR A 87 23.77 5.50 2.96
C THR A 87 24.06 5.72 1.48
N LEU A 88 23.19 5.21 0.61
CA LEU A 88 23.18 5.50 -0.82
C LEU A 88 22.01 6.45 -1.11
N SER A 89 22.29 7.64 -1.63
CA SER A 89 21.25 8.63 -1.95
C SER A 89 21.38 9.19 -3.36
N ASN A 90 20.26 9.54 -4.00
CA ASN A 90 20.27 10.24 -5.29
C ASN A 90 21.17 9.58 -6.35
N SER A 91 21.25 8.25 -6.34
CA SER A 91 22.27 7.51 -7.10
C SER A 91 21.64 6.42 -7.95
N THR A 92 22.36 6.01 -8.99
CA THR A 92 21.94 4.93 -9.89
C THR A 92 22.98 3.83 -9.90
N ILE A 93 22.56 2.56 -9.81
CA ILE A 93 23.41 1.39 -10.04
C ILE A 93 22.76 0.51 -11.09
N GLN A 94 23.45 0.28 -12.20
CA GLN A 94 22.90 -0.48 -13.31
C GLN A 94 23.86 -1.44 -14.00
N SER A 95 23.29 -2.45 -14.66
CA SER A 95 24.04 -3.42 -15.50
C SER A 95 25.16 -4.15 -14.77
N SER A 96 25.10 -4.23 -13.45
CA SER A 96 26.07 -4.99 -12.65
C SER A 96 25.72 -6.47 -12.68
N ALA A 97 26.67 -7.32 -13.04
CA ALA A 97 26.42 -8.75 -13.23
C ALA A 97 27.38 -9.62 -12.38
N TRP A 98 26.81 -10.43 -11.49
CA TRP A 98 27.52 -11.29 -10.54
C TRP A 98 26.93 -12.70 -10.51
N ASN A 99 27.09 -13.44 -11.60
CA ASN A 99 26.39 -14.71 -11.86
C ASN A 99 26.61 -15.81 -10.81
N GLU A 100 27.66 -15.75 -9.99
CA GLU A 100 27.93 -16.70 -8.91
C GLU A 100 27.87 -16.06 -7.51
N GLY A 101 27.50 -14.77 -7.45
CA GLY A 101 27.59 -13.96 -6.24
C GLY A 101 26.25 -13.47 -5.71
N ASN A 102 26.33 -12.79 -4.58
CA ASN A 102 25.21 -12.12 -3.91
C ASN A 102 25.12 -10.67 -4.37
N GLY A 103 23.92 -10.17 -4.65
CA GLY A 103 23.66 -8.74 -4.83
C GLY A 103 24.24 -8.20 -6.13
N GLY A 104 23.42 -8.05 -7.18
CA GLY A 104 23.92 -7.53 -8.46
C GLY A 104 24.42 -6.09 -8.29
N ALA A 105 23.55 -5.21 -7.80
CA ALA A 105 23.91 -3.84 -7.44
C ALA A 105 24.61 -3.77 -6.08
N ILE A 106 24.05 -4.36 -5.03
CA ILE A 106 24.60 -4.24 -3.68
C ILE A 106 24.53 -5.57 -2.93
N TYR A 107 25.63 -5.96 -2.31
CA TYR A 107 25.64 -6.97 -1.26
C TYR A 107 25.82 -6.28 0.10
N ASN A 108 24.83 -6.44 0.98
CA ASN A 108 24.88 -5.99 2.37
C ASN A 108 25.11 -7.19 3.28
N THR A 109 26.27 -7.27 3.92
CA THR A 109 26.65 -8.44 4.71
C THR A 109 25.97 -8.46 6.08
N GLY A 110 26.13 -9.55 6.83
CA GLY A 110 25.46 -9.72 8.13
C GLY A 110 25.79 -8.66 9.19
N THR A 111 26.90 -7.94 9.06
CA THR A 111 27.24 -6.79 9.93
C THR A 111 26.85 -5.45 9.33
N GLY A 112 26.37 -5.44 8.09
CA GLY A 112 26.10 -4.25 7.30
C GLY A 112 24.75 -3.64 7.64
N THR A 113 24.71 -2.31 7.68
CA THR A 113 23.48 -1.51 7.65
C THR A 113 23.45 -0.72 6.36
N LEU A 114 22.40 -0.89 5.57
CA LEU A 114 22.22 -0.25 4.27
C LEU A 114 20.94 0.57 4.26
N ASN A 115 21.09 1.87 4.00
CA ASN A 115 19.99 2.79 3.72
C ASN A 115 20.07 3.22 2.24
N VAL A 116 19.01 2.97 1.47
CA VAL A 116 18.90 3.38 0.07
C VAL A 116 17.76 4.38 -0.05
N ASP A 117 18.09 5.64 -0.34
CA ASP A 117 17.11 6.71 -0.45
C ASP A 117 17.16 7.38 -1.83
N ASN A 118 16.00 7.71 -2.40
CA ASN A 118 15.89 8.40 -3.68
C ASN A 118 16.84 7.87 -4.78
N SER A 119 16.96 6.55 -4.91
CA SER A 119 17.97 5.90 -5.75
C SER A 119 17.35 4.88 -6.70
N VAL A 120 18.05 4.58 -7.79
CA VAL A 120 17.60 3.65 -8.84
C VAL A 120 18.59 2.49 -8.98
N LEU A 121 18.13 1.27 -8.72
CA LEU A 121 18.90 0.05 -8.92
C LEU A 121 18.22 -0.77 -10.01
N SER A 122 18.79 -0.76 -11.22
CA SER A 122 18.10 -1.34 -12.38
C SER A 122 18.96 -2.21 -13.28
N SER A 123 18.35 -3.25 -13.85
CA SER A 123 19.02 -4.15 -14.80
C SER A 123 20.30 -4.78 -14.25
N ASN A 124 20.33 -5.05 -12.95
CA ASN A 124 21.42 -5.78 -12.32
C ASN A 124 21.07 -7.27 -12.24
N SER A 125 22.10 -8.10 -12.20
CA SER A 125 21.94 -9.54 -12.09
C SER A 125 22.92 -10.19 -11.13
N ALA A 126 22.45 -11.25 -10.47
CA ALA A 126 23.26 -12.05 -9.55
C ALA A 126 22.73 -13.49 -9.45
N ALA A 127 23.43 -14.35 -8.71
CA ALA A 127 22.88 -15.64 -8.32
C ALA A 127 21.73 -15.48 -7.30
N TRP A 128 21.93 -14.62 -6.31
CA TRP A 128 20.93 -14.26 -5.30
C TRP A 128 20.86 -12.74 -5.16
N GLY A 129 19.65 -12.17 -5.14
CA GLY A 129 19.48 -10.72 -5.03
C GLY A 129 19.92 -10.00 -6.30
N GLY A 130 19.13 -10.07 -7.38
CA GLY A 130 19.50 -9.45 -8.65
C GLY A 130 19.81 -7.96 -8.49
N GLY A 131 19.01 -7.25 -7.70
CA GLY A 131 19.33 -5.89 -7.23
C GLY A 131 20.19 -5.93 -5.97
N ILE A 132 19.60 -6.37 -4.85
CA ILE A 132 20.24 -6.36 -3.53
C ILE A 132 20.21 -7.75 -2.91
N ALA A 133 21.33 -8.17 -2.33
CA ALA A 133 21.35 -9.25 -1.36
C ALA A 133 21.61 -8.70 0.03
N ASN A 134 20.73 -9.03 0.97
CA ASN A 134 20.76 -8.56 2.35
C ASN A 134 20.89 -9.69 3.36
N ASP A 135 21.96 -9.64 4.12
CA ASP A 135 22.16 -10.49 5.30
C ASP A 135 22.11 -9.66 6.60
N GLY A 136 22.16 -8.33 6.51
CA GLY A 136 22.17 -7.38 7.64
C GLY A 136 20.87 -6.56 7.73
N ILE A 137 20.97 -5.26 7.98
CA ILE A 137 19.80 -4.36 8.04
C ILE A 137 19.67 -3.59 6.72
N LEU A 138 18.49 -3.66 6.09
CA LEU A 138 18.18 -2.95 4.86
C LEU A 138 16.93 -2.07 5.01
N THR A 139 17.09 -0.78 4.75
CA THR A 139 16.01 0.19 4.58
C THR A 139 16.06 0.79 3.18
N ILE A 140 14.92 0.83 2.50
CA ILE A 140 14.77 1.41 1.17
C ILE A 140 13.62 2.43 1.21
N THR A 141 13.89 3.68 0.86
CA THR A 141 12.93 4.79 0.82
C THR A 141 12.99 5.53 -0.51
N HIS A 142 11.85 6.00 -1.03
CA HIS A 142 11.76 6.83 -2.24
C HIS A 142 12.50 6.28 -3.47
N SER A 143 12.69 4.96 -3.55
CA SER A 143 13.65 4.36 -4.47
C SER A 143 12.98 3.40 -5.45
N THR A 144 13.68 3.10 -6.55
CA THR A 144 13.21 2.19 -7.59
C THR A 144 14.19 1.03 -7.78
N LEU A 145 13.70 -0.20 -7.61
CA LEU A 145 14.41 -1.43 -7.98
C LEU A 145 13.70 -2.05 -9.19
N ALA A 146 14.29 -1.92 -10.38
CA ALA A 146 13.60 -2.28 -11.62
C ALA A 146 14.38 -3.23 -12.53
N ASN A 147 13.69 -4.22 -13.09
CA ASN A 147 14.24 -5.14 -14.10
C ASN A 147 15.52 -5.85 -13.64
N ASN A 148 15.66 -6.11 -12.35
CA ASN A 148 16.78 -6.88 -11.83
C ASN A 148 16.47 -8.39 -11.91
N SER A 149 17.50 -9.22 -12.10
CA SER A 149 17.32 -10.65 -12.31
C SER A 149 18.23 -11.49 -11.41
N ALA A 150 17.65 -12.44 -10.69
CA ALA A 150 18.38 -13.46 -9.96
C ALA A 150 18.29 -14.82 -10.65
N ILE A 151 19.39 -15.57 -10.68
CA ILE A 151 19.38 -16.97 -11.17
C ILE A 151 18.56 -17.85 -10.22
N ASN A 152 18.70 -17.64 -8.92
CA ASN A 152 17.97 -18.40 -7.89
C ASN A 152 16.86 -17.53 -7.32
N ASP A 153 17.18 -16.68 -6.34
CA ASP A 153 16.15 -16.06 -5.49
C ASP A 153 16.31 -14.55 -5.40
N GLY A 154 15.17 -13.87 -5.25
CA GLY A 154 15.14 -12.44 -5.01
C GLY A 154 15.57 -11.65 -6.23
N GLY A 155 14.72 -11.59 -7.26
CA GLY A 155 15.04 -10.86 -8.50
C GLY A 155 15.39 -9.41 -8.20
N GLY A 156 14.57 -8.74 -7.40
CA GLY A 156 14.88 -7.43 -6.82
C GLY A 156 15.76 -7.57 -5.59
N ILE A 157 15.25 -8.23 -4.55
CA ILE A 157 15.90 -8.35 -3.24
C ILE A 157 15.86 -9.80 -2.77
N VAL A 158 17.00 -10.31 -2.29
CA VAL A 158 17.02 -11.45 -1.38
C VAL A 158 17.36 -10.98 0.03
N ASN A 159 16.62 -11.46 1.04
CA ASN A 159 16.84 -11.18 2.45
C ASN A 159 16.96 -12.51 3.22
N THR A 160 18.17 -12.89 3.65
CA THR A 160 18.41 -14.25 4.18
C THR A 160 18.60 -14.33 5.70
N LYS A 161 19.09 -13.25 6.32
CA LYS A 161 19.45 -13.20 7.75
C LYS A 161 19.10 -11.86 8.40
N GLY A 162 18.50 -10.98 7.62
CA GLY A 162 18.38 -9.56 7.90
C GLY A 162 16.95 -9.07 8.13
N THR A 163 16.85 -7.80 8.50
CA THR A 163 15.58 -7.05 8.47
C THR A 163 15.48 -6.28 7.16
N LEU A 164 14.29 -6.26 6.58
CA LEU A 164 13.99 -5.53 5.35
C LEU A 164 12.81 -4.60 5.59
N THR A 165 13.04 -3.30 5.38
CA THR A 165 11.97 -2.30 5.30
C THR A 165 12.01 -1.62 3.94
N VAL A 166 10.88 -1.60 3.25
CA VAL A 166 10.67 -0.86 1.99
C VAL A 166 9.52 0.10 2.21
N SER A 167 9.78 1.41 2.09
CA SER A 167 8.76 2.45 2.16
C SER A 167 8.79 3.36 0.94
N ASP A 168 7.62 3.82 0.50
CA ASP A 168 7.49 4.88 -0.52
C ASP A 168 8.29 4.57 -1.80
N SER A 169 8.38 3.28 -2.15
CA SER A 169 9.33 2.77 -3.16
C SER A 169 8.65 1.86 -4.16
N THR A 170 9.32 1.63 -5.29
CA THR A 170 8.84 0.78 -6.37
C THR A 170 9.79 -0.38 -6.67
N LEU A 171 9.28 -1.61 -6.62
CA LEU A 171 9.96 -2.83 -7.06
C LEU A 171 9.21 -3.37 -8.29
N SER A 172 9.76 -3.18 -9.48
CA SER A 172 9.03 -3.46 -10.73
C SER A 172 9.79 -4.31 -11.75
N GLY A 173 9.12 -5.28 -12.36
CA GLY A 173 9.68 -6.05 -13.47
C GLY A 173 10.87 -6.92 -13.08
N ASN A 174 11.06 -7.22 -11.79
CA ASN A 174 12.17 -8.04 -11.34
C ASN A 174 11.85 -9.54 -11.51
N SER A 175 12.86 -10.35 -11.78
CA SER A 175 12.68 -11.78 -12.11
C SER A 175 13.61 -12.70 -11.32
N ALA A 176 13.08 -13.81 -10.81
CA ALA A 176 13.86 -14.85 -10.12
C ALA A 176 13.66 -16.23 -10.78
N GLY A 177 14.74 -17.00 -10.90
CA GLY A 177 14.68 -18.36 -11.43
C GLY A 177 14.08 -19.41 -10.48
N ALA A 178 13.84 -19.07 -9.21
CA ALA A 178 13.15 -19.90 -8.24
C ALA A 178 12.12 -19.10 -7.44
N TRP A 179 12.51 -18.33 -6.42
CA TRP A 179 11.58 -17.68 -5.49
C TRP A 179 11.73 -16.17 -5.45
N GLY A 180 10.61 -15.45 -5.32
CA GLY A 180 10.60 -14.04 -4.95
C GLY A 180 11.08 -13.15 -6.09
N GLY A 181 10.23 -12.91 -7.09
CA GLY A 181 10.59 -12.05 -8.21
C GLY A 181 10.95 -10.65 -7.75
N GLY A 182 10.10 -10.04 -6.93
CA GLY A 182 10.40 -8.78 -6.26
C GLY A 182 11.29 -8.99 -5.03
N VAL A 183 10.80 -9.75 -4.06
CA VAL A 183 11.47 -10.03 -2.79
C VAL A 183 11.43 -11.52 -2.47
N SER A 184 12.58 -12.12 -2.18
CA SER A 184 12.67 -13.42 -1.50
C SER A 184 13.20 -13.20 -0.10
N SER A 185 12.40 -13.56 0.90
CA SER A 185 12.75 -13.44 2.31
C SER A 185 12.75 -14.82 2.94
N TRP A 186 13.89 -15.22 3.49
CA TRP A 186 14.10 -16.52 4.10
C TRP A 186 14.91 -16.38 5.39
N SER A 187 14.78 -17.33 6.31
CA SER A 187 15.59 -17.39 7.52
C SER A 187 15.84 -18.84 7.96
N GLU A 188 17.08 -19.15 8.34
CA GLU A 188 17.43 -20.40 9.05
C GLU A 188 16.85 -20.42 10.48
N ASN A 189 16.78 -19.25 11.12
CA ASN A 189 16.27 -19.10 12.48
C ASN A 189 14.85 -18.55 12.45
N LEU A 190 13.89 -19.31 12.96
CA LEU A 190 12.50 -18.88 13.09
C LEU A 190 12.42 -17.54 13.83
N ASN A 191 11.59 -16.62 13.31
CA ASN A 191 11.35 -15.27 13.85
C ASN A 191 12.52 -14.27 13.75
N ALA A 192 13.66 -14.63 13.13
CA ALA A 192 14.78 -13.70 12.99
C ALA A 192 14.62 -12.70 11.83
N ASN A 193 13.69 -12.96 10.91
CA ASN A 193 13.46 -12.15 9.72
C ASN A 193 12.09 -11.46 9.79
N LEU A 194 12.11 -10.13 9.61
CA LEU A 194 10.94 -9.28 9.45
C LEU A 194 11.07 -8.55 8.12
N THR A 195 10.07 -8.72 7.27
CA THR A 195 9.91 -7.96 6.03
C THR A 195 8.71 -7.04 6.14
N THR A 196 8.95 -5.74 5.96
CA THR A 196 7.94 -4.69 6.07
C THR A 196 7.87 -3.89 4.77
N ILE A 197 6.69 -3.84 4.17
CA ILE A 197 6.39 -3.10 2.93
C ILE A 197 5.30 -2.07 3.22
N ILE A 198 5.60 -0.79 3.03
CA ILE A 198 4.70 0.32 3.39
C ILE A 198 4.65 1.30 2.22
N ASN A 199 3.47 1.83 1.88
CA ASN A 199 3.31 2.88 0.85
C ASN A 199 4.03 2.56 -0.48
N SER A 200 4.17 1.28 -0.82
CA SER A 200 5.10 0.84 -1.86
C SER A 200 4.37 0.07 -2.96
N THR A 201 4.98 0.04 -4.13
CA THR A 201 4.46 -0.69 -5.30
C THR A 201 5.39 -1.84 -5.66
N LEU A 202 4.86 -3.07 -5.67
CA LEU A 202 5.52 -4.24 -6.22
C LEU A 202 4.74 -4.70 -7.45
N SER A 203 5.24 -4.40 -8.65
CA SER A 203 4.48 -4.59 -9.88
C SER A 203 5.20 -5.38 -10.96
N GLY A 204 4.52 -6.33 -11.60
CA GLY A 204 5.06 -7.04 -12.76
C GLY A 204 6.28 -7.90 -12.45
N ASN A 205 6.49 -8.29 -11.19
CA ASN A 205 7.59 -9.15 -10.81
C ASN A 205 7.25 -10.62 -11.11
N SER A 206 8.27 -11.44 -11.34
CA SER A 206 8.08 -12.84 -11.76
C SER A 206 9.03 -13.82 -11.06
N ALA A 207 8.52 -14.99 -10.70
CA ALA A 207 9.30 -16.09 -10.16
C ALA A 207 8.93 -17.41 -10.85
N ALA A 208 9.92 -18.24 -11.17
CA ALA A 208 9.64 -19.52 -11.82
C ALA A 208 8.91 -20.52 -10.89
N ASN A 209 9.08 -20.41 -9.57
CA ASN A 209 8.37 -21.22 -8.59
C ASN A 209 7.32 -20.40 -7.83
N ASP A 210 7.68 -19.77 -6.71
CA ASP A 210 6.69 -19.20 -5.79
C ASP A 210 6.96 -17.72 -5.49
N GLY A 211 5.89 -16.97 -5.24
CA GLY A 211 6.01 -15.57 -4.81
C GLY A 211 6.50 -14.67 -5.93
N GLY A 212 5.69 -14.43 -6.96
CA GLY A 212 6.06 -13.54 -8.05
C GLY A 212 6.45 -12.15 -7.55
N GLY A 213 5.65 -11.60 -6.63
CA GLY A 213 5.97 -10.40 -5.88
C GLY A 213 6.89 -10.71 -4.69
N ILE A 214 6.40 -11.49 -3.74
CA ILE A 214 7.09 -11.80 -2.47
C ILE A 214 7.03 -13.30 -2.17
N THR A 215 8.17 -13.87 -1.79
CA THR A 215 8.21 -15.13 -1.03
C THR A 215 8.66 -14.83 0.39
N ASN A 216 7.92 -15.31 1.39
CA ASN A 216 8.26 -15.15 2.80
C ASN A 216 8.30 -16.51 3.50
N THR A 217 9.50 -16.94 3.87
CA THR A 217 9.76 -18.23 4.49
C THR A 217 10.37 -18.07 5.87
N ASN A 218 9.75 -18.69 6.90
CA ASN A 218 10.21 -18.68 8.29
C ASN A 218 10.31 -17.28 8.95
N GLY A 219 9.74 -16.25 8.33
CA GLY A 219 9.77 -14.85 8.76
C GLY A 219 8.39 -14.23 8.91
N SER A 220 8.32 -13.05 9.53
CA SER A 220 7.10 -12.23 9.59
C SER A 220 7.04 -11.29 8.38
N LEU A 221 5.83 -11.04 7.88
CA LEU A 221 5.54 -10.17 6.75
C LEU A 221 4.44 -9.16 7.11
N VAL A 222 4.75 -7.88 6.99
CA VAL A 222 3.80 -6.79 7.20
C VAL A 222 3.71 -5.98 5.91
N ILE A 223 2.49 -5.83 5.40
CA ILE A 223 2.20 -5.03 4.21
C ILE A 223 1.11 -4.02 4.57
N SER A 224 1.37 -2.74 4.34
CA SER A 224 0.38 -1.69 4.57
C SER A 224 0.41 -0.62 3.49
N ASN A 225 -0.77 -0.08 3.15
CA ASN A 225 -0.93 1.01 2.19
C ASN A 225 -0.19 0.76 0.85
N SER A 226 -0.09 -0.49 0.44
CA SER A 226 0.81 -0.89 -0.65
C SER A 226 0.05 -1.54 -1.80
N THR A 227 0.63 -1.52 -2.98
CA THR A 227 0.08 -2.16 -4.17
C THR A 227 0.99 -3.30 -4.63
N LEU A 228 0.44 -4.51 -4.71
CA LEU A 228 1.08 -5.67 -5.34
C LEU A 228 0.28 -6.04 -6.58
N SER A 229 0.78 -5.70 -7.77
CA SER A 229 0.00 -5.82 -9.00
C SER A 229 0.70 -6.55 -10.15
N GLY A 230 -0.04 -7.36 -10.89
CA GLY A 230 0.48 -8.00 -12.10
C GLY A 230 1.68 -8.92 -11.86
N ASN A 231 1.91 -9.40 -10.64
CA ASN A 231 3.02 -10.30 -10.34
C ASN A 231 2.65 -11.73 -10.72
N SER A 232 3.64 -12.53 -11.11
CA SER A 232 3.43 -13.89 -11.63
C SER A 232 4.36 -14.94 -11.02
N ALA A 233 3.80 -16.09 -10.67
CA ALA A 233 4.55 -17.24 -10.15
C ALA A 233 4.26 -18.49 -10.97
N GLY A 234 5.29 -19.30 -11.24
CA GLY A 234 5.10 -20.55 -11.98
C GLY A 234 4.41 -21.65 -11.17
N VAL A 235 4.30 -21.52 -9.84
CA VAL A 235 3.69 -22.51 -8.95
C VAL A 235 2.71 -21.86 -7.97
N TYR A 236 3.11 -21.27 -6.84
CA TYR A 236 2.16 -20.72 -5.85
C TYR A 236 2.36 -19.22 -5.60
N GLY A 237 1.28 -18.50 -5.29
CA GLY A 237 1.37 -17.13 -4.78
C GLY A 237 1.89 -16.15 -5.82
N GLY A 238 1.06 -15.76 -6.79
CA GLY A 238 1.47 -14.81 -7.84
C GLY A 238 1.93 -13.48 -7.25
N GLY A 239 1.15 -12.96 -6.30
CA GLY A 239 1.53 -11.81 -5.48
C GLY A 239 2.46 -12.23 -4.35
N ILE A 240 1.97 -13.11 -3.46
CA ILE A 240 2.68 -13.51 -2.24
C ILE A 240 2.60 -15.03 -2.05
N SER A 241 3.72 -15.65 -1.73
CA SER A 241 3.76 -17.00 -1.15
C SER A 241 4.38 -16.93 0.24
N SER A 242 3.71 -17.50 1.25
CA SER A 242 4.25 -17.59 2.60
C SER A 242 4.19 -18.99 3.19
N TYR A 243 5.30 -19.38 3.81
CA TYR A 243 5.53 -20.70 4.39
C TYR A 243 6.42 -20.62 5.64
N SER A 244 6.26 -21.57 6.52
CA SER A 244 7.08 -21.81 7.72
C SER A 244 7.24 -23.32 7.89
N GLU A 245 8.47 -23.74 8.15
CA GLU A 245 8.81 -25.14 8.46
C GLU A 245 8.31 -25.56 9.85
N ASP A 246 8.15 -24.60 10.77
CA ASP A 246 7.56 -24.82 12.10
C ASP A 246 6.12 -24.31 12.14
N PHE A 247 5.20 -25.25 12.36
CA PHE A 247 3.76 -25.01 12.48
C PHE A 247 3.36 -24.30 13.78
N ASN A 248 4.25 -24.25 14.77
CA ASN A 248 4.01 -23.57 16.04
C ASN A 248 4.64 -22.17 16.08
N ALA A 249 5.28 -21.73 15.00
CA ALA A 249 5.91 -20.41 14.95
C ALA A 249 4.83 -19.31 15.01
N ASN A 250 5.00 -18.37 15.94
CA ASN A 250 4.11 -17.21 16.08
C ASN A 250 4.52 -16.09 15.10
N LEU A 251 4.47 -16.40 13.80
CA LEU A 251 4.81 -15.46 12.73
C LEU A 251 3.62 -14.57 12.40
N ILE A 252 3.90 -13.29 12.21
CA ILE A 252 2.92 -12.29 11.82
C ILE A 252 2.88 -12.22 10.29
N PHE A 253 1.72 -12.47 9.69
CA PHE A 253 1.46 -12.10 8.31
C PHE A 253 0.23 -11.18 8.26
N THR A 254 0.45 -9.90 8.00
CA THR A 254 -0.61 -8.88 7.98
C THR A 254 -0.62 -8.10 6.68
N ILE A 255 -1.82 -7.84 6.17
CA ILE A 255 -2.07 -6.98 5.01
C ILE A 255 -3.16 -5.99 5.39
N SER A 256 -2.85 -4.69 5.37
CA SER A 256 -3.80 -3.63 5.69
C SER A 256 -3.82 -2.53 4.64
N ASN A 257 -5.01 -1.97 4.37
CA ASN A 257 -5.18 -0.82 3.45
C ASN A 257 -4.48 -1.00 2.09
N SER A 258 -4.37 -2.23 1.59
CA SER A 258 -3.50 -2.58 0.46
C SER A 258 -4.27 -3.18 -0.70
N THR A 259 -3.74 -3.03 -1.90
CA THR A 259 -4.31 -3.59 -3.13
C THR A 259 -3.43 -4.73 -3.64
N LEU A 260 -3.99 -5.94 -3.77
CA LEU A 260 -3.37 -7.05 -4.49
C LEU A 260 -4.20 -7.33 -5.74
N SER A 261 -3.72 -6.91 -6.91
CA SER A 261 -4.52 -6.93 -8.13
C SER A 261 -3.86 -7.61 -9.33
N GLY A 262 -4.60 -8.45 -10.05
CA GLY A 262 -4.12 -9.00 -11.32
C GLY A 262 -2.89 -9.92 -11.18
N ASN A 263 -2.66 -10.47 -10.00
CA ASN A 263 -1.56 -11.41 -9.79
C ASN A 263 -1.96 -12.81 -10.24
N SER A 264 -0.98 -13.58 -10.73
CA SER A 264 -1.24 -14.88 -11.35
C SER A 264 -0.30 -15.97 -10.88
N ALA A 265 -0.83 -17.17 -10.68
CA ALA A 265 -0.05 -18.35 -10.39
C ALA A 265 -0.57 -19.57 -11.14
N MET A 266 0.30 -20.56 -11.39
CA MET A 266 -0.16 -21.81 -12.01
C MET A 266 -1.03 -22.61 -11.03
N LYS A 267 -0.56 -22.79 -9.81
CA LYS A 267 -1.25 -23.45 -8.70
C LYS A 267 -1.70 -22.39 -7.68
N GLY A 268 -2.51 -22.81 -6.72
CA GLY A 268 -3.36 -21.94 -5.91
C GLY A 268 -2.73 -20.66 -5.35
N GLY A 269 -3.58 -19.66 -5.15
CA GLY A 269 -3.22 -18.35 -4.61
C GLY A 269 -2.70 -17.41 -5.68
N GLY A 270 -3.51 -17.11 -6.70
CA GLY A 270 -3.14 -16.11 -7.72
C GLY A 270 -2.67 -14.81 -7.06
N GLY A 271 -3.39 -14.36 -6.03
CA GLY A 271 -2.96 -13.28 -5.13
C GLY A 271 -2.01 -13.80 -4.04
N ILE A 272 -2.53 -14.63 -3.13
CA ILE A 272 -1.81 -15.09 -1.94
C ILE A 272 -1.89 -16.61 -1.83
N SER A 273 -0.75 -17.26 -1.66
CA SER A 273 -0.66 -18.63 -1.14
C SER A 273 -0.08 -18.60 0.26
N ASN A 274 -0.87 -18.99 1.25
CA ASN A 274 -0.44 -19.08 2.64
C ASN A 274 -0.54 -20.52 3.14
N ASN A 275 0.60 -21.12 3.46
CA ASN A 275 0.63 -22.50 3.91
C ASN A 275 0.48 -22.61 5.43
N THR A 276 1.28 -21.86 6.19
CA THR A 276 1.45 -22.11 7.64
C THR A 276 1.58 -20.86 8.52
N THR A 277 1.47 -19.65 7.97
CA THR A 277 1.55 -18.41 8.77
C THR A 277 0.17 -17.85 9.07
N THR A 278 -0.09 -17.33 10.28
CA THR A 278 -1.41 -16.72 10.56
C THR A 278 -1.55 -15.44 9.74
N LEU A 279 -2.59 -15.39 8.89
CA LEU A 279 -2.84 -14.28 7.96
C LEU A 279 -4.05 -13.46 8.41
N ALA A 280 -3.83 -12.16 8.63
CA ALA A 280 -4.89 -11.19 8.84
C ALA A 280 -4.91 -10.15 7.70
N ILE A 281 -6.07 -9.97 7.08
CA ILE A 281 -6.31 -8.99 6.02
C ILE A 281 -7.37 -8.01 6.50
N SER A 282 -7.06 -6.71 6.44
CA SER A 282 -8.01 -5.65 6.78
C SER A 282 -8.00 -4.51 5.78
N ASN A 283 -9.16 -3.87 5.56
CA ASN A 283 -9.30 -2.66 4.75
C ASN A 283 -8.69 -2.78 3.33
N SER A 284 -8.60 -3.99 2.78
CA SER A 284 -7.77 -4.29 1.62
C SER A 284 -8.58 -4.83 0.47
N THR A 285 -8.06 -4.65 -0.74
CA THR A 285 -8.71 -5.14 -1.95
C THR A 285 -7.85 -6.17 -2.65
N LEU A 286 -8.41 -7.37 -2.81
CA LEU A 286 -7.82 -8.43 -3.63
C LEU A 286 -8.68 -8.59 -4.87
N SER A 287 -8.18 -8.17 -6.04
CA SER A 287 -8.97 -8.16 -7.26
C SER A 287 -8.32 -8.78 -8.48
N GLY A 288 -9.12 -9.44 -9.32
CA GLY A 288 -8.65 -9.95 -10.62
C GLY A 288 -7.48 -10.93 -10.54
N ASN A 289 -7.21 -11.54 -9.39
CA ASN A 289 -6.12 -12.49 -9.23
C ASN A 289 -6.54 -13.87 -9.75
N SER A 290 -5.62 -14.62 -10.36
CA SER A 290 -5.95 -15.84 -11.09
C SER A 290 -5.05 -17.03 -10.77
N ALA A 291 -5.64 -18.21 -10.56
CA ALA A 291 -4.94 -19.49 -10.47
C ALA A 291 -5.39 -20.45 -11.59
N THR A 292 -4.47 -20.96 -12.41
CA THR A 292 -4.82 -21.64 -13.68
C THR A 292 -5.01 -23.16 -13.58
N THR A 293 -4.63 -23.80 -12.47
CA THR A 293 -4.74 -25.27 -12.33
C THR A 293 -5.26 -25.77 -10.98
N GLN A 294 -4.98 -25.09 -9.87
CA GLN A 294 -5.40 -25.49 -8.51
C GLN A 294 -5.94 -24.29 -7.74
N GLY A 295 -6.89 -24.53 -6.84
CA GLY A 295 -7.83 -23.53 -6.31
C GLY A 295 -7.29 -22.30 -5.57
N GLY A 296 -8.17 -21.32 -5.32
CA GLY A 296 -7.84 -20.06 -4.65
C GLY A 296 -7.35 -18.99 -5.64
N GLY A 297 -8.25 -18.39 -6.41
CA GLY A 297 -7.88 -17.32 -7.35
C GLY A 297 -7.30 -16.11 -6.62
N GLY A 298 -8.00 -15.65 -5.58
CA GLY A 298 -7.52 -14.61 -4.67
C GLY A 298 -6.56 -15.17 -3.63
N ILE A 299 -7.06 -16.05 -2.76
CA ILE A 299 -6.32 -16.61 -1.63
C ILE A 299 -6.41 -18.13 -1.63
N ASN A 300 -5.28 -18.79 -1.46
CA ASN A 300 -5.19 -20.20 -1.09
C ASN A 300 -4.56 -20.29 0.32
N ASN A 301 -5.34 -20.73 1.30
CA ASN A 301 -4.93 -20.84 2.70
C ASN A 301 -5.00 -22.29 3.15
N TYR A 302 -3.90 -22.88 3.63
CA TYR A 302 -3.87 -24.32 3.92
C TYR A 302 -3.96 -24.67 5.41
N ARG A 303 -2.95 -24.36 6.24
CA ARG A 303 -2.83 -24.88 7.62
C ARG A 303 -2.76 -23.82 8.72
N ALA A 304 -2.94 -22.55 8.40
CA ALA A 304 -2.95 -21.49 9.40
C ALA A 304 -4.21 -20.63 9.33
N THR A 305 -4.53 -19.98 10.45
CA THR A 305 -5.75 -19.16 10.56
C THR A 305 -5.73 -18.02 9.55
N LEU A 306 -6.85 -17.82 8.87
CA LEU A 306 -7.11 -16.68 8.00
C LEU A 306 -8.24 -15.84 8.59
N THR A 307 -7.97 -14.55 8.82
CA THR A 307 -9.00 -13.56 9.16
C THR A 307 -9.07 -12.49 8.07
N VAL A 308 -10.28 -12.23 7.58
CA VAL A 308 -10.54 -11.17 6.59
C VAL A 308 -11.60 -10.24 7.17
N THR A 309 -11.27 -8.97 7.34
CA THR A 309 -12.19 -7.98 7.93
C THR A 309 -12.24 -6.73 7.07
N ASN A 310 -13.43 -6.14 6.91
CA ASN A 310 -13.58 -4.82 6.27
C ASN A 310 -12.88 -4.73 4.90
N SER A 311 -12.94 -5.81 4.11
CA SER A 311 -12.13 -5.95 2.90
C SER A 311 -12.99 -6.36 1.70
N THR A 312 -12.49 -6.07 0.50
CA THR A 312 -13.15 -6.41 -0.76
C THR A 312 -12.35 -7.47 -1.52
N LEU A 313 -12.95 -8.62 -1.83
CA LEU A 313 -12.40 -9.62 -2.77
C LEU A 313 -13.27 -9.66 -4.01
N SER A 314 -12.73 -9.24 -5.15
CA SER A 314 -13.53 -9.02 -6.35
C SER A 314 -12.92 -9.58 -7.63
N GLY A 315 -13.70 -10.31 -8.42
CA GLY A 315 -13.25 -10.73 -9.74
C GLY A 315 -12.08 -11.71 -9.75
N ASN A 316 -11.78 -12.38 -8.64
CA ASN A 316 -10.71 -13.39 -8.60
C ASN A 316 -11.18 -14.70 -9.23
N SER A 317 -10.28 -15.43 -9.90
CA SER A 317 -10.65 -16.61 -10.70
C SER A 317 -9.77 -17.82 -10.44
N ALA A 318 -10.36 -19.00 -10.32
CA ALA A 318 -9.65 -20.27 -10.23
C ALA A 318 -10.18 -21.28 -11.25
N ALA A 319 -9.27 -22.01 -11.92
CA ALA A 319 -9.66 -23.07 -12.86
C ALA A 319 -10.25 -24.32 -12.18
N ASP A 320 -10.19 -24.41 -10.85
CA ASP A 320 -10.68 -25.55 -10.08
C ASP A 320 -11.70 -25.12 -9.01
N ASN A 321 -11.26 -24.81 -7.78
CA ASN A 321 -12.14 -24.43 -6.67
C ASN A 321 -11.74 -23.08 -6.05
N GLY A 322 -12.66 -22.37 -5.39
CA GLY A 322 -12.31 -21.17 -4.61
C GLY A 322 -11.87 -20.00 -5.46
N GLY A 323 -12.79 -19.35 -6.16
CA GLY A 323 -12.46 -18.18 -6.97
C GLY A 323 -11.86 -17.06 -6.12
N GLY A 324 -12.57 -16.69 -5.05
CA GLY A 324 -12.09 -15.74 -4.05
C GLY A 324 -11.11 -16.40 -3.10
N ILE A 325 -11.58 -17.39 -2.33
CA ILE A 325 -10.81 -18.05 -1.28
C ILE A 325 -10.95 -19.57 -1.40
N ALA A 326 -9.81 -20.27 -1.35
CA ALA A 326 -9.73 -21.68 -1.01
C ALA A 326 -9.11 -21.84 0.38
N ASN A 327 -9.89 -22.39 1.32
CA ASN A 327 -9.45 -22.64 2.69
C ASN A 327 -9.33 -24.15 2.97
N GLY A 328 -8.17 -24.55 3.49
CA GLY A 328 -7.79 -25.93 3.80
C GLY A 328 -8.29 -26.39 5.16
N GLU A 329 -7.35 -26.64 6.07
CA GLU A 329 -7.51 -27.33 7.36
C GLU A 329 -7.72 -26.37 8.55
N ALA A 330 -7.32 -25.11 8.41
CA ALA A 330 -7.34 -24.14 9.52
C ALA A 330 -8.56 -23.21 9.51
N PRO A 331 -8.87 -22.52 10.63
CA PRO A 331 -10.01 -21.61 10.71
C PRO A 331 -9.94 -20.46 9.70
N LEU A 332 -11.08 -20.19 9.06
CA LEU A 332 -11.36 -19.00 8.27
C LEU A 332 -12.47 -18.20 8.96
N THR A 333 -12.18 -16.96 9.31
CA THR A 333 -13.17 -15.99 9.79
C THR A 333 -13.24 -14.81 8.85
N ILE A 334 -14.46 -14.44 8.43
CA ILE A 334 -14.68 -13.26 7.60
C ILE A 334 -15.75 -12.40 8.26
N THR A 335 -15.48 -11.10 8.41
CA THR A 335 -16.45 -10.14 8.93
C THR A 335 -16.47 -8.82 8.17
N ASN A 336 -17.64 -8.21 8.07
CA ASN A 336 -17.82 -6.87 7.50
C ASN A 336 -17.16 -6.74 6.11
N SER A 337 -17.18 -7.79 5.28
CA SER A 337 -16.41 -7.85 4.02
C SER A 337 -17.30 -8.12 2.82
N THR A 338 -16.84 -7.72 1.64
CA THR A 338 -17.55 -7.90 0.37
C THR A 338 -16.80 -8.87 -0.53
N LEU A 339 -17.43 -9.98 -0.91
CA LEU A 339 -16.90 -10.98 -1.84
C LEU A 339 -17.85 -11.06 -3.05
N SER A 340 -17.43 -10.52 -4.21
CA SER A 340 -18.30 -10.46 -5.39
C SER A 340 -17.56 -10.71 -6.71
N GLY A 341 -18.25 -11.24 -7.72
CA GLY A 341 -17.68 -11.45 -9.05
C GLY A 341 -16.55 -12.49 -9.12
N ASN A 342 -16.27 -13.22 -8.04
CA ASN A 342 -15.25 -14.25 -8.02
C ASN A 342 -15.76 -15.52 -8.73
N SER A 343 -14.86 -16.26 -9.37
CA SER A 343 -15.23 -17.39 -10.24
C SER A 343 -14.37 -18.62 -10.00
N ALA A 344 -15.01 -19.79 -9.92
CA ALA A 344 -14.36 -21.09 -9.94
C ALA A 344 -15.06 -21.98 -10.96
N VAL A 345 -14.35 -22.92 -11.58
CA VAL A 345 -15.00 -23.87 -12.50
C VAL A 345 -15.87 -24.86 -11.73
N ASN A 346 -15.35 -25.45 -10.64
CA ASN A 346 -16.00 -26.55 -9.94
C ASN A 346 -16.83 -26.05 -8.75
N SER A 347 -16.19 -25.60 -7.68
CA SER A 347 -16.91 -25.27 -6.44
C SER A 347 -16.42 -23.99 -5.77
N GLY A 348 -17.34 -23.27 -5.12
CA GLY A 348 -16.98 -22.12 -4.28
C GLY A 348 -16.46 -20.95 -5.08
N GLY A 349 -17.31 -20.29 -5.87
CA GLY A 349 -16.91 -19.09 -6.63
C GLY A 349 -16.37 -18.01 -5.70
N GLY A 350 -17.11 -17.72 -4.62
CA GLY A 350 -16.63 -16.90 -3.52
C GLY A 350 -15.64 -17.66 -2.64
N ILE A 351 -16.13 -18.69 -1.95
CA ILE A 351 -15.36 -19.45 -0.95
C ILE A 351 -15.54 -20.95 -1.17
N VAL A 352 -14.42 -21.70 -1.18
CA VAL A 352 -14.42 -23.12 -0.85
C VAL A 352 -13.75 -23.33 0.51
N ASN A 353 -14.39 -24.12 1.36
CA ASN A 353 -13.84 -24.54 2.64
C ASN A 353 -13.72 -26.07 2.68
N PHE A 354 -12.49 -26.59 2.75
CA PHE A 354 -12.22 -28.02 2.65
C PHE A 354 -12.47 -28.76 3.96
N SER A 355 -11.80 -28.39 5.05
CA SER A 355 -11.93 -29.08 6.34
C SER A 355 -11.81 -28.19 7.58
N GLY A 356 -11.28 -26.97 7.45
CA GLY A 356 -11.22 -25.97 8.52
C GLY A 356 -12.59 -25.47 8.95
N SER A 357 -12.66 -24.72 10.05
CA SER A 357 -13.89 -24.04 10.44
C SER A 357 -14.11 -22.79 9.58
N LEU A 358 -15.35 -22.55 9.17
CA LEU A 358 -15.75 -21.34 8.43
C LEU A 358 -16.72 -20.52 9.28
N THR A 359 -16.33 -19.29 9.62
CA THR A 359 -17.14 -18.35 10.40
C THR A 359 -17.41 -17.06 9.62
N LEU A 360 -18.68 -16.69 9.45
CA LEU A 360 -19.10 -15.53 8.64
C LEU A 360 -20.08 -14.63 9.41
N GLY A 361 -19.86 -13.31 9.45
CA GLY A 361 -20.84 -12.33 9.95
C GLY A 361 -20.74 -10.95 9.29
N ASN A 362 -21.85 -10.25 9.10
CA ASN A 362 -21.89 -8.94 8.41
C ASN A 362 -21.26 -8.93 7.00
N ASN A 363 -21.21 -10.06 6.28
CA ASN A 363 -20.57 -10.12 4.96
C ASN A 363 -21.57 -10.02 3.82
N LEU A 364 -21.18 -9.35 2.73
CA LEU A 364 -21.88 -9.42 1.45
C LEU A 364 -21.16 -10.43 0.56
N ILE A 365 -21.79 -11.57 0.27
CA ILE A 365 -21.22 -12.63 -0.58
C ILE A 365 -22.24 -12.94 -1.69
N ALA A 366 -22.11 -12.25 -2.82
CA ALA A 366 -23.08 -12.26 -3.91
C ALA A 366 -22.44 -12.05 -5.28
N GLY A 367 -23.02 -12.65 -6.31
CA GLY A 367 -22.58 -12.48 -7.70
C GLY A 367 -21.30 -13.26 -8.03
N ASN A 368 -20.99 -14.28 -7.24
CA ASN A 368 -19.89 -15.20 -7.53
C ASN A 368 -20.39 -16.36 -8.42
N THR A 369 -19.48 -17.08 -9.07
CA THR A 369 -19.82 -18.14 -10.06
C THR A 369 -19.05 -19.43 -9.82
N ALA A 370 -19.76 -20.55 -9.81
CA ALA A 370 -19.22 -21.92 -9.81
C ALA A 370 -20.32 -22.92 -10.17
N ASN A 371 -19.93 -24.16 -10.53
CA ASN A 371 -20.91 -25.23 -10.76
C ASN A 371 -21.66 -25.62 -9.47
N ILE A 372 -20.99 -25.58 -8.32
CA ILE A 372 -21.57 -25.94 -7.02
C ILE A 372 -21.20 -24.88 -5.98
N GLY A 373 -22.17 -24.40 -5.20
CA GLY A 373 -21.92 -23.42 -4.13
C GLY A 373 -21.28 -22.15 -4.68
N LYS A 374 -21.99 -21.44 -5.57
CA LYS A 374 -21.51 -20.20 -6.21
C LYS A 374 -20.88 -19.24 -5.21
N GLU A 375 -21.55 -19.02 -4.08
CA GLU A 375 -21.08 -18.12 -3.03
C GLU A 375 -20.15 -18.85 -2.07
N VAL A 376 -20.64 -19.98 -1.51
CA VAL A 376 -19.87 -20.81 -0.59
C VAL A 376 -20.12 -22.29 -0.87
N TYR A 377 -19.04 -23.05 -1.00
CA TYR A 377 -19.04 -24.51 -0.95
C TYR A 377 -18.29 -24.99 0.29
N ARG A 378 -18.99 -25.66 1.19
CA ARG A 378 -18.38 -26.37 2.33
C ARG A 378 -18.22 -27.84 1.97
N ASN A 379 -17.00 -28.34 1.93
CA ASN A 379 -16.76 -29.78 1.77
C ASN A 379 -16.92 -30.47 3.13
N ASP A 380 -16.09 -30.07 4.09
CA ASP A 380 -16.08 -30.53 5.48
C ASP A 380 -15.78 -29.37 6.46
N GLY A 381 -15.67 -29.66 7.75
CA GLY A 381 -15.40 -28.70 8.83
C GLY A 381 -16.64 -27.91 9.29
N PRO A 382 -16.69 -27.39 10.52
CA PRO A 382 -17.88 -26.71 11.00
C PRO A 382 -18.12 -25.39 10.26
N PHE A 383 -19.38 -25.13 9.91
CA PHE A 383 -19.83 -23.83 9.40
C PHE A 383 -20.59 -23.10 10.50
N THR A 384 -20.26 -21.83 10.71
CA THR A 384 -20.90 -20.95 11.69
C THR A 384 -21.24 -19.62 11.04
N SER A 385 -22.54 -19.36 10.85
CA SER A 385 -23.01 -18.00 10.60
C SER A 385 -23.16 -17.29 11.93
N LEU A 386 -22.54 -16.12 12.07
CA LEU A 386 -22.78 -15.16 13.14
C LEU A 386 -24.01 -14.29 12.83
N GLY A 387 -24.66 -14.49 11.67
CA GLY A 387 -25.81 -13.72 11.21
C GLY A 387 -25.43 -12.51 10.37
N HIS A 388 -26.46 -11.84 9.86
CA HIS A 388 -26.36 -10.57 9.14
C HIS A 388 -25.44 -10.64 7.92
N ASN A 389 -25.29 -11.80 7.30
CA ASN A 389 -24.68 -11.90 5.99
C ASN A 389 -25.74 -11.70 4.90
N LEU A 390 -25.38 -11.10 3.78
CA LEU A 390 -26.21 -11.01 2.57
C LEU A 390 -25.66 -11.97 1.51
N PHE A 391 -26.39 -13.05 1.24
CA PHE A 391 -25.96 -14.11 0.33
C PHE A 391 -26.69 -14.09 -1.02
N GLY A 392 -25.92 -14.45 -2.05
CA GLY A 392 -26.43 -14.96 -3.31
C GLY A 392 -27.15 -13.96 -4.19
N GLU A 393 -28.04 -14.46 -5.03
CA GLU A 393 -28.74 -13.69 -6.05
C GLU A 393 -30.07 -14.37 -6.44
N ASN A 394 -31.03 -13.57 -6.89
CA ASN A 394 -32.31 -14.01 -7.44
C ASN A 394 -33.08 -14.99 -6.52
N GLY A 395 -33.04 -14.74 -5.20
CA GLY A 395 -33.72 -15.54 -4.19
C GLY A 395 -33.01 -16.85 -3.84
N SER A 396 -31.82 -17.10 -4.37
CA SER A 396 -30.98 -18.26 -4.01
C SER A 396 -29.77 -17.81 -3.21
N PRO A 397 -29.45 -18.45 -2.09
CA PRO A 397 -28.28 -18.08 -1.28
C PRO A 397 -26.96 -18.50 -1.93
N GLY A 398 -27.00 -19.41 -2.91
CA GLY A 398 -25.79 -19.92 -3.58
C GLY A 398 -24.83 -20.68 -2.66
N LEU A 399 -25.33 -21.21 -1.54
CA LEU A 399 -24.58 -22.02 -0.57
C LEU A 399 -24.75 -23.51 -0.87
N ALA A 400 -23.70 -24.29 -0.66
CA ALA A 400 -23.72 -25.75 -0.72
C ALA A 400 -23.09 -26.35 0.54
N ASN A 401 -23.82 -27.26 1.18
CA ASN A 401 -23.49 -27.86 2.48
C ASN A 401 -23.23 -26.84 3.61
N ALA A 402 -23.77 -25.63 3.46
CA ALA A 402 -23.84 -24.58 4.46
C ALA A 402 -25.26 -24.00 4.38
N ASN A 403 -25.81 -23.57 5.52
CA ASN A 403 -27.18 -23.06 5.59
C ASN A 403 -27.16 -21.68 6.25
N PRO A 404 -27.90 -20.70 5.70
CA PRO A 404 -28.07 -19.42 6.37
C PRO A 404 -28.88 -19.61 7.66
N ILE A 405 -28.75 -18.66 8.59
CA ILE A 405 -29.61 -18.55 9.77
C ILE A 405 -30.65 -17.44 9.57
N ASN A 406 -31.60 -17.31 10.50
CA ASN A 406 -32.72 -16.38 10.35
C ASN A 406 -32.32 -14.90 10.23
N SER A 407 -31.17 -14.50 10.79
CA SER A 407 -30.64 -13.15 10.69
C SER A 407 -29.81 -12.91 9.43
N ASP A 408 -29.57 -13.92 8.60
CA ASP A 408 -28.96 -13.73 7.28
C ASP A 408 -30.03 -13.33 6.25
N LEU A 409 -29.60 -12.57 5.24
CA LEU A 409 -30.41 -12.12 4.12
C LEU A 409 -30.07 -12.91 2.86
N ILE A 410 -31.08 -13.12 2.01
CA ILE A 410 -30.90 -13.67 0.67
C ILE A 410 -31.32 -12.60 -0.34
N LEU A 411 -30.43 -12.28 -1.26
CA LEU A 411 -30.67 -11.22 -2.22
C LEU A 411 -31.79 -11.61 -3.20
N PRO A 412 -32.90 -10.84 -3.29
CA PRO A 412 -34.03 -11.19 -4.15
C PRO A 412 -33.77 -10.96 -5.64
N GLY A 413 -32.80 -10.10 -5.98
CA GLY A 413 -32.43 -9.74 -7.35
C GLY A 413 -30.99 -10.11 -7.69
N PRO A 414 -30.47 -9.67 -8.85
CA PRO A 414 -29.07 -9.84 -9.21
C PRO A 414 -28.16 -9.02 -8.27
N ALA A 415 -26.88 -9.37 -8.17
CA ALA A 415 -25.91 -8.67 -7.31
C ALA A 415 -25.85 -7.14 -7.53
N SER A 416 -26.12 -6.67 -8.75
CA SER A 416 -26.19 -5.25 -9.10
C SER A 416 -27.31 -4.47 -8.41
N THR A 417 -28.29 -5.13 -7.79
CA THR A 417 -29.28 -4.46 -6.92
C THR A 417 -28.81 -4.27 -5.49
N ALA A 418 -27.69 -4.88 -5.11
CA ALA A 418 -27.07 -4.69 -3.79
C ALA A 418 -25.87 -3.74 -3.86
N ILE A 419 -25.02 -3.88 -4.88
CA ILE A 419 -23.74 -3.19 -4.98
C ILE A 419 -23.43 -2.72 -6.41
N GLY A 420 -22.70 -1.61 -6.51
CA GLY A 420 -22.12 -1.10 -7.75
C GLY A 420 -20.89 -1.90 -8.20
N PRO A 421 -20.28 -1.54 -9.35
CA PRO A 421 -19.04 -2.15 -9.81
C PRO A 421 -17.88 -1.89 -8.82
N LEU A 422 -16.80 -2.67 -8.94
CA LEU A 422 -15.56 -2.37 -8.24
C LEU A 422 -15.02 -1.05 -8.81
N ALA A 423 -14.90 -0.04 -7.97
CA ALA A 423 -14.49 1.29 -8.38
C ALA A 423 -13.72 1.99 -7.27
N ASP A 424 -13.06 3.10 -7.63
CA ASP A 424 -12.61 4.06 -6.65
C ASP A 424 -13.84 4.80 -6.08
N ASN A 425 -14.23 4.45 -4.86
CA ASN A 425 -15.32 5.10 -4.13
C ASN A 425 -14.78 5.92 -2.96
N GLY A 426 -13.52 6.36 -3.05
CA GLY A 426 -12.75 7.00 -1.99
C GLY A 426 -11.94 6.01 -1.14
N GLY A 427 -10.96 6.55 -0.42
CA GLY A 427 -10.07 5.78 0.47
C GLY A 427 -8.86 5.16 -0.23
N PRO A 428 -8.10 4.31 0.47
CA PRO A 428 -6.82 3.79 -0.04
C PRO A 428 -6.96 2.63 -1.05
N THR A 429 -8.15 2.01 -1.14
CA THR A 429 -8.39 0.82 -1.99
C THR A 429 -9.76 0.88 -2.65
N GLN A 430 -9.90 0.24 -3.83
CA GLN A 430 -11.19 0.16 -4.54
C GLN A 430 -12.21 -0.68 -3.78
N THR A 431 -13.49 -0.33 -3.86
CA THR A 431 -14.57 -1.02 -3.13
C THR A 431 -15.78 -1.26 -4.02
N HIS A 432 -16.75 -2.05 -3.53
CA HIS A 432 -18.09 -2.14 -4.08
C HIS A 432 -19.06 -1.32 -3.22
N LEU A 433 -19.47 -0.14 -3.70
CA LEU A 433 -20.40 0.73 -2.98
C LEU A 433 -21.83 0.14 -3.01
N PRO A 434 -22.53 0.01 -1.87
CA PRO A 434 -23.95 -0.35 -1.88
C PRO A 434 -24.77 0.65 -2.68
N VAL A 435 -25.66 0.16 -3.54
CA VAL A 435 -26.53 1.02 -4.35
C VAL A 435 -27.68 1.60 -3.52
N ALA A 436 -28.31 2.67 -4.01
CA ALA A 436 -29.48 3.24 -3.36
C ALA A 436 -30.60 2.18 -3.21
N GLY A 437 -31.11 2.02 -1.99
CA GLY A 437 -32.11 0.99 -1.65
C GLY A 437 -31.54 -0.43 -1.53
N SER A 438 -30.22 -0.59 -1.47
CA SER A 438 -29.58 -1.88 -1.25
C SER A 438 -30.07 -2.53 0.04
N PRO A 439 -30.36 -3.85 0.04
CA PRO A 439 -30.66 -4.61 1.25
C PRO A 439 -29.51 -4.69 2.26
N ALA A 440 -28.31 -4.25 1.88
CA ALA A 440 -27.14 -4.24 2.77
C ALA A 440 -27.11 -3.03 3.71
N ILE A 441 -27.84 -1.96 3.38
CA ILE A 441 -27.82 -0.70 4.15
C ILE A 441 -28.58 -0.86 5.46
N ASP A 442 -27.98 -0.43 6.57
CA ASP A 442 -28.49 -0.48 7.94
C ASP A 442 -28.97 -1.90 8.35
N ALA A 443 -28.32 -2.95 7.84
CA ALA A 443 -28.78 -4.34 7.96
C ALA A 443 -27.84 -5.27 8.76
N GLY A 444 -26.68 -4.76 9.18
CA GLY A 444 -25.68 -5.51 9.94
C GLY A 444 -25.97 -5.57 11.45
N ASP A 445 -25.07 -6.25 12.18
CA ASP A 445 -25.05 -6.26 13.64
C ASP A 445 -23.84 -5.47 14.17
N ASN A 446 -24.12 -4.43 14.96
CA ASN A 446 -23.11 -3.60 15.60
C ASN A 446 -22.22 -4.40 16.57
N LEU A 447 -22.70 -5.51 17.15
CA LEU A 447 -21.91 -6.34 18.06
C LEU A 447 -20.80 -7.13 17.33
N LEU A 448 -20.89 -7.25 16.00
CA LEU A 448 -19.87 -7.87 15.16
C LEU A 448 -18.86 -6.85 14.62
N VAL A 449 -19.02 -5.58 14.95
CA VAL A 449 -18.04 -4.52 14.70
C VAL A 449 -17.10 -4.47 15.90
N SER A 450 -15.83 -4.83 15.68
CA SER A 450 -14.79 -4.70 16.70
C SER A 450 -14.63 -3.23 17.12
N GLU A 451 -14.33 -2.97 18.40
CA GLU A 451 -14.01 -1.61 18.88
C GLU A 451 -12.83 -0.97 18.13
N ALA A 452 -11.93 -1.79 17.57
CA ALA A 452 -10.81 -1.31 16.75
C ALA A 452 -11.24 -0.89 15.33
N LEU A 453 -12.44 -1.28 14.87
CA LEU A 453 -12.97 -0.98 13.55
C LEU A 453 -13.80 0.31 13.59
N ILE A 454 -13.12 1.45 13.61
CA ILE A 454 -13.75 2.77 13.75
C ILE A 454 -14.28 3.34 12.42
N THR A 455 -13.78 2.86 11.28
CA THR A 455 -14.15 3.30 9.92
C THR A 455 -14.50 2.10 9.03
N ASP A 456 -15.12 2.35 7.88
CA ASP A 456 -15.27 1.34 6.82
C ASP A 456 -13.97 1.16 6.01
N GLN A 457 -13.98 0.34 4.95
CA GLN A 457 -12.77 0.02 4.19
C GLN A 457 -12.05 1.26 3.63
N ARG A 458 -12.80 2.34 3.38
CA ARG A 458 -12.28 3.57 2.78
C ARG A 458 -11.51 4.41 3.80
N GLY A 459 -11.57 4.07 5.08
CA GLY A 459 -10.72 4.66 6.11
C GLY A 459 -11.21 6.01 6.62
N TYR A 460 -12.41 6.45 6.24
CA TYR A 460 -13.00 7.72 6.68
C TYR A 460 -14.44 7.55 7.16
N GLY A 461 -14.90 8.51 7.97
CA GLY A 461 -16.22 8.47 8.60
C GLY A 461 -16.36 7.37 9.65
N PRO A 462 -17.41 7.41 10.48
CA PRO A 462 -17.67 6.34 11.44
C PRO A 462 -18.09 5.05 10.73
N ARG A 463 -17.68 3.89 11.24
CA ARG A 463 -18.11 2.56 10.76
C ARG A 463 -19.60 2.29 10.98
N ILE A 464 -20.26 3.04 11.87
CA ILE A 464 -21.69 2.91 12.16
C ILE A 464 -22.32 4.28 11.94
N VAL A 465 -23.11 4.38 10.87
CA VAL A 465 -23.95 5.54 10.53
C VAL A 465 -25.41 5.14 10.79
N ASN A 466 -26.29 6.12 11.04
CA ASN A 466 -27.73 5.89 11.27
C ASN A 466 -28.10 4.86 12.35
N SER A 467 -27.18 4.55 13.27
CA SER A 467 -27.30 3.60 14.40
C SER A 467 -27.12 2.11 14.07
N ILE A 468 -27.03 1.70 12.80
CA ILE A 468 -26.85 0.28 12.43
C ILE A 468 -25.80 0.21 11.34
N VAL A 469 -24.81 -0.67 11.50
CA VAL A 469 -23.77 -0.90 10.50
C VAL A 469 -24.34 -1.52 9.21
N ASP A 470 -23.79 -1.16 8.07
CA ASP A 470 -24.07 -1.81 6.79
C ASP A 470 -23.41 -3.20 6.70
N ILE A 471 -24.05 -4.10 5.98
CA ILE A 471 -23.46 -5.40 5.59
C ILE A 471 -22.39 -5.16 4.52
N GLY A 472 -21.21 -5.75 4.71
CA GLY A 472 -20.09 -5.67 3.77
C GLY A 472 -19.05 -4.62 4.16
N ALA A 473 -18.15 -4.31 3.22
CA ALA A 473 -16.93 -3.52 3.48
C ALA A 473 -17.15 -2.00 3.54
N VAL A 474 -18.33 -1.50 3.18
CA VAL A 474 -18.58 -0.06 2.99
C VAL A 474 -19.82 0.36 3.76
N GLU A 475 -19.72 1.49 4.45
CA GLU A 475 -20.78 2.14 5.22
C GLU A 475 -21.36 3.33 4.43
N VAL A 476 -22.62 3.23 4.03
CA VAL A 476 -23.30 4.30 3.30
C VAL A 476 -23.57 5.48 4.24
N GLY A 477 -23.28 6.68 3.75
CA GLY A 477 -23.40 7.91 4.54
C GLY A 477 -22.15 8.25 5.36
N ALA A 478 -21.15 7.36 5.42
CA ALA A 478 -19.82 7.76 5.88
C ALA A 478 -19.25 8.81 4.91
N THR A 479 -18.95 9.99 5.44
CA THR A 479 -18.46 11.13 4.67
C THR A 479 -16.98 11.33 4.94
N ASP A 480 -16.21 11.54 3.88
CA ASP A 480 -14.81 11.93 3.99
C ASP A 480 -14.73 13.39 4.50
N PRO A 481 -13.99 13.65 5.59
CA PRO A 481 -13.75 15.00 6.08
C PRO A 481 -13.27 16.00 5.04
N ALA A 482 -12.38 15.58 4.13
CA ALA A 482 -11.87 16.44 3.08
C ALA A 482 -12.99 16.82 2.11
N THR A 483 -13.75 15.83 1.66
CA THR A 483 -14.95 16.03 0.82
C THR A 483 -15.96 16.97 1.48
N THR A 484 -16.23 16.79 2.78
CA THR A 484 -17.14 17.66 3.55
C THR A 484 -16.65 19.11 3.55
N LEU A 485 -15.36 19.33 3.78
CA LEU A 485 -14.79 20.68 3.82
C LEU A 485 -14.73 21.35 2.44
N ILE A 486 -14.33 20.60 1.41
CA ILE A 486 -14.32 21.10 0.03
C ILE A 486 -15.74 21.52 -0.36
N THR A 487 -16.72 20.65 -0.14
CA THR A 487 -18.13 20.94 -0.42
C THR A 487 -18.60 22.17 0.34
N HIS A 488 -18.29 22.28 1.63
CA HIS A 488 -18.60 23.46 2.44
C HIS A 488 -17.99 24.74 1.88
N TYR A 489 -16.77 24.71 1.32
CA TYR A 489 -16.16 25.90 0.71
C TYR A 489 -16.84 26.30 -0.60
N TYR A 490 -17.16 25.35 -1.48
CA TYR A 490 -17.95 25.64 -2.68
C TYR A 490 -19.33 26.23 -2.31
N GLU A 491 -20.01 25.65 -1.32
CA GLU A 491 -21.36 26.08 -0.94
C GLU A 491 -21.38 27.40 -0.16
N SER A 492 -20.44 27.61 0.78
CA SER A 492 -20.39 28.83 1.59
C SER A 492 -19.77 30.00 0.83
N ILE A 493 -18.74 29.76 0.02
CA ILE A 493 -18.00 30.82 -0.68
C ILE A 493 -18.60 31.06 -2.05
N LEU A 494 -18.85 30.03 -2.87
CA LEU A 494 -19.33 30.17 -4.27
C LEU A 494 -20.84 30.01 -4.44
N ARG A 495 -21.57 29.51 -3.42
CA ARG A 495 -23.03 29.29 -3.44
C ARG A 495 -23.50 28.26 -4.47
N ARG A 496 -22.68 27.22 -4.69
CA ARG A 496 -23.02 26.07 -5.53
C ARG A 496 -22.33 24.81 -5.02
N SER A 497 -22.80 23.65 -5.46
CA SER A 497 -22.07 22.39 -5.24
C SER A 497 -20.80 22.33 -6.10
N PRO A 498 -19.77 21.59 -5.66
CA PRO A 498 -18.59 21.37 -6.47
C PRO A 498 -18.92 20.60 -7.75
N GLU A 499 -18.27 20.98 -8.85
CA GLU A 499 -18.17 20.15 -10.04
C GLU A 499 -17.21 18.97 -9.78
N PRO A 500 -17.39 17.82 -10.47
CA PRO A 500 -16.59 16.62 -10.22
C PRO A 500 -15.08 16.85 -10.32
N ASP A 501 -14.62 17.57 -11.35
CA ASP A 501 -13.20 17.84 -11.57
C ASP A 501 -12.60 18.73 -10.48
N GLY A 502 -13.35 19.73 -10.03
CA GLY A 502 -12.94 20.64 -8.96
C GLY A 502 -12.88 19.96 -7.60
N LEU A 503 -13.81 19.06 -7.31
CA LEU A 503 -13.77 18.22 -6.10
C LEU A 503 -12.54 17.30 -6.12
N ALA A 504 -12.34 16.59 -7.23
CA ALA A 504 -11.24 15.64 -7.40
C ALA A 504 -9.86 16.32 -7.26
N PHE A 505 -9.70 17.54 -7.81
CA PHE A 505 -8.47 18.31 -7.67
C PHE A 505 -8.09 18.57 -6.20
N TRP A 506 -9.02 19.07 -5.39
CA TRP A 506 -8.74 19.38 -3.99
C TRP A 506 -8.54 18.12 -3.15
N GLN A 507 -9.32 17.06 -3.41
CA GLN A 507 -9.14 15.77 -2.77
C GLN A 507 -7.73 15.21 -3.04
N ALA A 508 -7.26 15.26 -4.29
CA ALA A 508 -5.94 14.78 -4.66
C ALA A 508 -4.82 15.56 -3.93
N LEU A 509 -4.95 16.89 -3.83
CA LEU A 509 -3.97 17.72 -3.14
C LEU A 509 -3.92 17.45 -1.63
N ILE A 510 -5.06 17.20 -1.00
CA ILE A 510 -5.12 16.82 0.43
C ILE A 510 -4.53 15.43 0.63
N ALA A 511 -4.92 14.46 -0.21
CA ALA A 511 -4.43 13.09 -0.14
C ALA A 511 -2.91 13.02 -0.33
N GLU A 512 -2.34 13.83 -1.22
CA GLU A 512 -0.88 13.96 -1.41
C GLU A 512 -0.19 14.38 -0.10
N LYS A 513 -0.72 15.40 0.58
CA LYS A 513 -0.15 15.88 1.85
C LYS A 513 -0.27 14.87 2.97
N GLN A 514 -1.41 14.18 3.06
CA GLN A 514 -1.60 13.10 4.02
C GLN A 514 -0.65 11.94 3.77
N ALA A 515 -0.44 11.55 2.51
CA ALA A 515 0.50 10.50 2.14
C ALA A 515 1.95 10.85 2.51
N GLN A 516 2.31 12.14 2.46
CA GLN A 516 3.62 12.64 2.89
C GLN A 516 3.75 12.81 4.42
N GLY A 517 2.68 12.55 5.19
CA GLY A 517 2.65 12.81 6.64
C GLY A 517 2.71 14.30 7.00
N GLU A 518 2.41 15.19 6.05
CA GLU A 518 2.42 16.64 6.24
C GLU A 518 1.10 17.15 6.84
N ASP A 519 1.16 18.31 7.53
CA ASP A 519 -0.05 19.01 7.98
C ASP A 519 -0.86 19.46 6.74
N VAL A 520 -2.14 19.10 6.70
CA VAL A 520 -3.07 19.45 5.62
C VAL A 520 -3.67 20.85 5.76
N LYS A 521 -3.57 21.48 6.94
CA LYS A 521 -4.12 22.83 7.18
C LYS A 521 -3.65 23.90 6.18
N PRO A 522 -2.40 23.91 5.70
CA PRO A 522 -1.97 24.80 4.63
C PRO A 522 -2.79 24.66 3.34
N VAL A 523 -3.22 23.45 2.97
CA VAL A 523 -4.05 23.21 1.78
C VAL A 523 -5.42 23.86 1.95
N PHE A 524 -6.03 23.75 3.13
CA PHE A 524 -7.32 24.42 3.41
C PHE A 524 -7.21 25.94 3.37
N ARG A 525 -6.10 26.50 3.87
CA ARG A 525 -5.81 27.93 3.74
C ARG A 525 -5.63 28.35 2.29
N GLN A 526 -4.89 27.56 1.51
CA GLN A 526 -4.72 27.80 0.07
C GLN A 526 -6.07 27.75 -0.66
N MET A 527 -6.91 26.79 -0.32
CA MET A 527 -8.24 26.60 -0.90
C MET A 527 -9.16 27.79 -0.59
N ALA A 528 -9.19 28.24 0.67
CA ALA A 528 -9.93 29.46 1.05
C ALA A 528 -9.46 30.67 0.24
N ASN A 529 -8.14 30.88 0.13
CA ASN A 529 -7.58 31.97 -0.67
C ASN A 529 -7.95 31.86 -2.15
N PHE A 530 -7.87 30.65 -2.71
CA PHE A 530 -8.25 30.40 -4.10
C PHE A 530 -9.72 30.78 -4.35
N PHE A 531 -10.64 30.36 -3.48
CA PHE A 531 -12.06 30.63 -3.68
C PHE A 531 -12.46 32.09 -3.47
N PHE A 532 -12.03 32.73 -2.37
CA PHE A 532 -12.38 34.13 -2.08
C PHE A 532 -11.80 35.13 -3.08
N PHE A 533 -10.74 34.77 -3.80
CA PHE A 533 -10.10 35.61 -4.81
C PHE A 533 -10.20 35.05 -6.23
N SER A 534 -11.08 34.07 -6.44
CA SER A 534 -11.40 33.56 -7.78
C SER A 534 -12.17 34.60 -8.59
N ASP A 535 -12.01 34.55 -9.92
CA ASP A 535 -12.81 35.37 -10.84
C ASP A 535 -14.32 35.16 -10.62
N GLU A 536 -14.73 33.94 -10.26
CA GLU A 536 -16.12 33.59 -9.95
C GLU A 536 -16.66 34.33 -8.73
N TYR A 537 -15.90 34.35 -7.62
CA TYR A 537 -16.31 35.09 -6.43
C TYR A 537 -16.27 36.60 -6.68
N LEU A 538 -15.22 37.10 -7.33
CA LEU A 538 -15.05 38.53 -7.63
C LEU A 538 -16.15 39.06 -8.56
N ALA A 539 -16.64 38.23 -9.50
CA ALA A 539 -17.74 38.58 -10.40
C ALA A 539 -19.07 38.86 -9.66
N ARG A 540 -19.22 38.41 -8.40
CA ARG A 540 -20.40 38.72 -7.57
C ARG A 540 -20.40 40.14 -7.01
N ASN A 541 -19.27 40.86 -7.10
CA ASN A 541 -19.13 42.25 -6.66
C ASN A 541 -19.64 42.49 -5.23
N THR A 542 -19.25 41.62 -4.30
CA THR A 542 -19.69 41.67 -2.90
C THR A 542 -19.26 42.95 -2.21
N THR A 543 -20.14 43.53 -1.40
CA THR A 543 -19.81 44.61 -0.46
C THR A 543 -18.90 44.10 0.65
N ASP A 544 -18.25 45.01 1.38
CA ASP A 544 -17.41 44.62 2.53
C ASP A 544 -18.22 43.89 3.61
N GLY A 545 -19.48 44.29 3.83
CA GLY A 545 -20.37 43.59 4.76
C GLY A 545 -20.66 42.16 4.32
N GLU A 546 -20.99 41.96 3.04
CA GLU A 546 -21.22 40.62 2.49
C GLU A 546 -19.95 39.76 2.50
N PHE A 547 -18.79 40.35 2.24
CA PHE A 547 -17.51 39.66 2.32
C PHE A 547 -17.26 39.15 3.75
N ILE A 548 -17.40 40.01 4.77
CA ILE A 548 -17.25 39.62 6.18
C ILE A 548 -18.28 38.56 6.58
N THR A 549 -19.54 38.70 6.20
CA THR A 549 -20.56 37.68 6.45
C THR A 549 -20.18 36.32 5.83
N ASN A 550 -19.65 36.31 4.61
CA ASN A 550 -19.16 35.08 3.99
C ASN A 550 -18.00 34.47 4.78
N LEU A 551 -17.04 35.26 5.29
CA LEU A 551 -15.96 34.74 6.14
C LEU A 551 -16.50 34.07 7.42
N TYR A 552 -17.46 34.70 8.09
CA TYR A 552 -18.08 34.14 9.30
C TYR A 552 -18.82 32.83 9.03
N PHE A 553 -19.59 32.74 7.93
CA PHE A 553 -20.24 31.49 7.54
C PHE A 553 -19.24 30.40 7.17
N THR A 554 -18.21 30.75 6.40
CA THR A 554 -17.22 29.76 5.94
C THR A 554 -16.38 29.22 7.10
N PHE A 555 -15.93 30.05 8.03
CA PHE A 555 -14.97 29.62 9.05
C PHE A 555 -15.61 29.29 10.40
N PHE A 556 -16.77 29.85 10.72
CA PHE A 556 -17.43 29.70 12.03
C PHE A 556 -18.87 29.17 11.94
N GLN A 557 -19.39 28.93 10.73
CA GLN A 557 -20.76 28.45 10.50
C GLN A 557 -21.86 29.27 11.19
N ARG A 558 -21.68 30.59 11.29
CA ARG A 558 -22.65 31.51 11.89
C ARG A 558 -22.57 32.88 11.25
N GLU A 559 -23.55 33.74 11.55
CA GLU A 559 -23.47 35.17 11.20
C GLU A 559 -22.57 35.92 12.20
N PRO A 560 -21.95 37.04 11.77
CA PRO A 560 -21.31 37.97 12.68
C PRO A 560 -22.36 38.61 13.61
N ASP A 561 -22.01 38.77 14.89
CA ASP A 561 -22.75 39.71 15.74
C ASP A 561 -22.46 41.15 15.31
N GLN A 562 -23.27 42.09 15.79
CA GLN A 562 -23.15 43.51 15.43
C GLN A 562 -21.75 44.08 15.74
N GLY A 563 -21.16 43.71 16.87
CA GLY A 563 -19.84 44.22 17.27
C GLY A 563 -18.72 43.68 16.38
N GLY A 564 -18.79 42.39 16.02
CA GLY A 564 -17.87 41.76 15.08
C GLY A 564 -17.96 42.39 13.69
N MET A 565 -19.17 42.61 13.19
CA MET A 565 -19.38 43.28 11.89
C MET A 565 -18.82 44.71 11.91
N ASP A 566 -19.14 45.51 12.93
CA ASP A 566 -18.68 46.89 13.05
C ASP A 566 -17.14 46.99 13.12
N PHE A 567 -16.50 46.06 13.85
CA PHE A 567 -15.06 45.98 13.94
C PHE A 567 -14.40 45.77 12.57
N TRP A 568 -14.87 44.79 11.81
CA TRP A 568 -14.27 44.48 10.51
C TRP A 568 -14.53 45.57 9.47
N LEU A 569 -15.75 46.10 9.41
CA LEU A 569 -16.08 47.21 8.51
C LEU A 569 -15.23 48.45 8.81
N ASN A 570 -14.97 48.75 10.09
CA ASN A 570 -14.09 49.85 10.47
C ASN A 570 -12.65 49.63 9.97
N ARG A 571 -12.10 48.41 10.08
CA ARG A 571 -10.75 48.10 9.58
C ARG A 571 -10.66 48.23 8.06
N LEU A 572 -11.61 47.63 7.33
CA LEU A 572 -11.65 47.70 5.87
C LEU A 572 -11.77 49.15 5.38
N ALA A 573 -12.60 49.98 6.02
CA ALA A 573 -12.73 51.40 5.71
C ALA A 573 -11.44 52.21 5.96
N ASN A 574 -10.53 51.72 6.82
CA ASN A 574 -9.24 52.34 7.13
C ASN A 574 -8.06 51.70 6.36
N GLY A 575 -8.33 51.04 5.23
CA GLY A 575 -7.29 50.52 4.32
C GLY A 575 -6.77 49.13 4.67
N TYR A 576 -7.42 48.40 5.56
CA TYR A 576 -7.13 46.98 5.78
C TYR A 576 -7.64 46.17 4.59
N GLY A 577 -6.80 45.27 4.05
CA GLY A 577 -7.13 44.47 2.87
C GLY A 577 -8.12 43.34 3.17
N ARG A 578 -8.91 42.94 2.18
CA ARG A 578 -9.79 41.75 2.28
C ARG A 578 -9.00 40.45 2.45
N ASP A 579 -7.84 40.35 1.81
CA ASP A 579 -6.84 39.29 1.97
C ASP A 579 -6.33 39.21 3.41
N GLN A 580 -6.04 40.37 4.01
CA GLN A 580 -5.59 40.46 5.40
C GLN A 580 -6.71 40.05 6.36
N ALA A 581 -7.94 40.51 6.11
CA ALA A 581 -9.11 40.12 6.91
C ALA A 581 -9.37 38.61 6.84
N MET A 582 -9.36 38.01 5.65
CA MET A 582 -9.48 36.54 5.51
C MET A 582 -8.34 35.81 6.23
N GLY A 583 -7.11 36.31 6.10
CA GLY A 583 -5.94 35.80 6.82
C GLY A 583 -6.20 35.71 8.32
N ASP A 584 -6.68 36.79 8.95
CA ASP A 584 -6.97 36.79 10.39
C ASP A 584 -7.98 35.68 10.79
N PHE A 585 -9.01 35.41 9.98
CA PHE A 585 -9.99 34.33 10.28
C PHE A 585 -9.37 32.93 10.22
N LEU A 586 -8.37 32.71 9.36
CA LEU A 586 -7.71 31.40 9.21
C LEU A 586 -6.77 31.06 10.37
N PHE A 587 -6.50 32.00 11.28
CA PHE A 587 -5.57 31.82 12.41
C PHE A 587 -6.23 32.04 13.78
N VAL A 588 -7.55 32.20 13.86
CA VAL A 588 -8.24 32.25 15.16
C VAL A 588 -8.51 30.85 15.73
N PRO A 589 -8.58 30.72 17.07
CA PRO A 589 -8.90 29.44 17.72
C PRO A 589 -10.23 28.81 17.28
N GLU A 590 -11.23 29.62 16.94
CA GLU A 590 -12.55 29.13 16.50
C GLU A 590 -12.46 28.33 15.19
N PHE A 591 -11.63 28.78 14.24
CA PHE A 591 -11.36 28.02 13.01
C PHE A 591 -10.62 26.71 13.31
N ALA A 592 -9.67 26.72 14.24
CA ALA A 592 -8.98 25.49 14.67
C ALA A 592 -9.97 24.49 15.29
N SER A 593 -10.96 24.94 16.07
CA SER A 593 -12.03 24.09 16.60
C SER A 593 -12.95 23.53 15.51
N PHE A 594 -13.29 24.32 14.48
CA PHE A 594 -14.04 23.83 13.33
C PHE A 594 -13.28 22.73 12.57
N MET A 595 -11.99 22.94 12.32
CA MET A 595 -11.12 21.94 11.69
C MET A 595 -11.02 20.66 12.53
N GLN A 596 -10.87 20.80 13.86
CA GLN A 596 -10.82 19.67 14.77
C GLN A 596 -12.12 18.87 14.78
N ALA A 597 -13.28 19.53 14.68
CA ALA A 597 -14.58 18.86 14.60
C ALA A 597 -14.75 18.03 13.31
N LEU A 598 -14.04 18.39 12.24
CA LEU A 598 -13.97 17.62 11.00
C LEU A 598 -12.89 16.52 11.05
N GLY A 599 -12.04 16.49 12.07
CA GLY A 599 -10.95 15.50 12.19
C GLY A 599 -9.57 15.97 11.72
N PHE A 600 -9.32 17.29 11.66
CA PHE A 600 -8.06 17.90 11.22
C PHE A 600 -7.33 18.74 12.27
#